data_AF-A0A7X7JUZ4-F1
#
_entry.id   AF-A0A7X7JUZ4-F1
#
_cell.length_a   1.000
_cell.length_b   1.000
_cell.length_c   1.000
_cell.angle_alpha   90.00
_cell.angle_beta   90.00
_cell.angle_gamma   90.00
#
_symmetry.space_group_name_H-M   'P 1'
#
loop_
_entity.id
_entity.type
_entity.pdbx_description
1 polymer ?
#
loop_
_entity_poly.entity_id
_entity_poly.type
_entity_poly.pdbx_seq_one_letter_code
_entity_poly.pdbx_strand_id
1 'polypeptide(L)' 'LAEAKLEALLTNDPAMGVFRHVDAGYRRAAEVAEERDVRIPMTPTIRD' A
#
# COMPACT_ATOMS: atom_id res chain seq x y z
N LEU A 1 21.34 -13.75 -1.22
CA LEU A 1 19.85 -13.73 -1.19
C LEU A 1 19.28 -13.08 0.07
N ALA A 2 19.97 -13.08 1.22
CA ALA A 2 19.39 -12.54 2.46
C ALA A 2 19.00 -11.05 2.35
N GLU A 3 19.89 -10.21 1.81
CA GLU A 3 19.66 -8.78 1.62
C GLU A 3 18.45 -8.48 0.72
N ALA A 4 18.42 -9.06 -0.49
CA ALA A 4 17.28 -8.90 -1.40
C ALA A 4 15.94 -9.38 -0.81
N LYS A 5 15.96 -10.44 0.02
CA LYS A 5 14.77 -10.91 0.73
C LYS A 5 14.34 -9.92 1.82
N LEU A 6 15.29 -9.31 2.52
CA LEU A 6 15.01 -8.34 3.56
C LEU A 6 14.44 -7.05 2.96
N GLU A 7 15.02 -6.56 1.87
CA GLU A 7 14.50 -5.39 1.12
C GLU A 7 13.05 -5.63 0.65
N ALA A 8 12.79 -6.79 0.04
CA ALA A 8 11.44 -7.16 -0.38
C ALA A 8 10.47 -7.28 0.80
N LEU A 9 10.89 -7.88 1.92
CA LEU A 9 10.06 -8.05 3.11
C LEU A 9 9.69 -6.70 3.73
N LEU A 10 10.69 -5.83 3.92
CA LEU A 10 10.49 -4.51 4.52
C LEU A 10 9.75 -3.53 3.62
N THR A 11 9.60 -3.83 2.33
CA THR A 11 8.80 -3.02 1.40
C THR A 11 7.38 -3.58 1.25
N ASN A 12 7.25 -4.88 1.05
CA ASN A 12 5.97 -5.52 0.76
C ASN A 12 5.06 -5.61 2.00
N ASP A 13 5.62 -5.93 3.17
CA ASP A 13 4.83 -6.08 4.40
C ASP A 13 4.07 -4.78 4.79
N PRO A 14 4.71 -3.60 4.85
CA PRO A 14 3.97 -2.36 5.10
C PRO A 14 3.04 -1.97 3.95
N ALA A 15 3.39 -2.27 2.69
CA ALA A 15 2.52 -2.01 1.55
C ALA A 15 1.19 -2.79 1.65
N MET A 16 1.20 -3.99 2.23
CA MET A 16 -0.02 -4.76 2.50
C MET A 16 -1.01 -4.02 3.42
N GLY A 17 -0.51 -3.26 4.40
CA GLY A 17 -1.34 -2.41 5.24
C GLY A 17 -2.03 -1.30 4.43
N VAL A 18 -1.28 -0.63 3.56
CA VAL A 18 -1.82 0.40 2.66
C VAL A 18 -2.88 -0.20 1.73
N PHE A 19 -2.57 -1.32 1.06
CA PHE A 19 -3.53 -2.02 0.18
C PHE A 19 -4.84 -2.33 0.90
N ARG A 20 -4.75 -2.88 2.11
CA ARG A 20 -5.93 -3.24 2.92
C ARG A 20 -6.78 -2.02 3.28
N HIS A 21 -6.15 -0.89 3.64
CA HIS A 21 -6.89 0.31 4.00
C HIS A 21 -7.48 1.03 2.78
N VAL A 22 -6.78 1.01 1.63
CA VAL A 22 -7.34 1.51 0.36
C VAL A 22 -8.57 0.70 -0.03
N ASP A 23 -8.51 -0.63 0.03
CA ASP A 23 -9.63 -1.53 -0.27
C ASP A 23 -10.83 -1.30 0.67
N ALA A 24 -10.56 -1.05 1.96
CA ALA A 24 -11.59 -0.69 2.93
C ALA A 24 -12.19 0.71 2.73
N GLY A 25 -11.59 1.54 1.87
CA GLY A 25 -12.10 2.84 1.47
C GLY A 25 -11.63 4.02 2.33
N TYR A 26 -10.49 3.91 3.02
CA TYR A 26 -9.93 5.03 3.78
C TYR A 26 -9.25 6.05 2.87
N ARG A 27 -9.70 7.31 2.87
CA ARG A 27 -9.11 8.41 2.08
C ARG A 27 -7.62 8.58 2.33
N ARG A 28 -7.21 8.54 3.60
CA ARG A 28 -5.80 8.71 3.96
C ARG A 28 -4.91 7.61 3.37
N ALA A 29 -5.42 6.40 3.20
CA ALA A 29 -4.65 5.31 2.61
C ALA A 29 -4.44 5.50 1.10
N ALA A 30 -5.43 6.06 0.40
CA ALA A 30 -5.30 6.41 -1.01
C ALA A 30 -4.25 7.53 -1.21
N GLU A 31 -4.28 8.56 -0.37
CA GLU A 31 -3.25 9.61 -0.37
C GLU A 31 -1.85 9.05 -0.11
N VAL A 32 -1.70 8.19 0.90
CA VAL A 32 -0.41 7.54 1.21
C VAL A 32 0.07 6.67 0.04
N ALA A 33 -0.84 6.01 -0.68
CA ALA A 33 -0.46 5.21 -1.84
C ALA A 33 0.12 6.09 -2.96
N GLU A 34 -0.46 7.28 -3.21
CA GLU A 34 0.07 8.25 -4.17
C GLU A 34 1.39 8.87 -3.70
N GLU A 35 1.46 9.32 -2.44
CA GLU A 35 2.67 9.94 -1.84
C GLU A 35 3.90 9.02 -1.88
N ARG A 36 3.68 7.70 -1.81
CA ARG A 36 4.73 6.67 -1.69
C ARG A 36 4.89 5.81 -2.94
N ASP A 37 4.24 6.17 -4.04
CA ASP A 37 4.26 5.44 -5.32
C ASP A 37 3.89 3.94 -5.18
N VAL A 38 2.93 3.65 -4.30
CA VAL A 38 2.38 2.32 -4.10
C VAL A 38 1.33 2.06 -5.18
N ARG A 39 1.65 1.16 -6.11
CA ARG A 39 0.76 0.84 -7.23
C ARG A 39 -0.53 0.16 -6.78
N ILE A 40 -1.67 0.86 -6.90
CA ILE A 40 -3.01 0.28 -6.77
C ILE A 40 -3.60 0.04 -8.17
N PRO A 41 -3.92 -1.21 -8.56
CA PRO A 41 -4.41 -1.51 -9.91
C PRO A 41 -5.90 -1.17 -10.14
N MET A 42 -6.64 -0.91 -9.06
CA MET A 42 -8.08 -0.59 -9.09
C MET A 42 -8.31 0.84 -8.63
N THR A 43 -9.39 1.48 -9.09
CA THR A 43 -9.81 2.78 -8.57
C THR A 43 -10.38 2.62 -7.15
N PRO A 44 -9.84 3.29 -6.12
CA PRO A 44 -10.36 3.21 -4.76
C PRO A 44 -11.80 3.75 -4.65
N THR A 45 -12.62 3.12 -3.82
CA THR A 45 -13.94 3.65 -3.43
C THR A 45 -13.86 4.19 -2.00
N ILE A 46 -13.93 5.52 -1.85
CA ILE A 46 -13.80 6.18 -0.54
C ILE A 46 -15.09 6.04 0.27
N ARG A 47 -14.96 5.71 1.56
CA ARG A 47 -16.07 5.37 2.46
C ARG A 47 -16.03 6.12 3.80
N ASP A 48 -15.01 6.95 4.03
CA ASP A 48 -14.82 7.80 5.21
C ASP A 48 -14.92 9.30 4.92
#